data_AF-A0A0D8JCK2-F1
#
_entry.id   AF-A0A0D8JCK2-F1
#
_cell.length_a   1.000
_cell.length_b   1.000
_cell.length_c   1.000
_cell.angle_alpha   90.00
_cell.angle_beta   90.00
_cell.angle_gamma   90.00
#
_symmetry.space_group_name_H-M   'P 1'
#
loop_
_entity.id
_entity.type
_entity.pdbx_description
1 polymer ?
#
loop_
_entity_poly.entity_id
_entity_poly.type
_entity_poly.pdbx_seq_one_letter_code
_entity_poly.pdbx_strand_id
1 'polypeptide(L)'
;MANLTESKKRDFVSQLIVILQQNSSLLTDKGFDPTAKITQLQTELATADDAEGKQLEAAAAAKDATKLANDTLDVAYTDCSATVDLITGLLGKKDNLVLEIKKLRNTGRPSKKVPVTE
;
A
#
# COMPACT_ATOMS: atom_id res chain seq x y z
N MET A 1 -12.03 -25.74 -0.17
CA MET A 1 -11.10 -24.77 0.46
C MET A 1 -11.37 -23.31 0.08
N ALA A 2 -12.16 -23.01 -0.96
CA ALA A 2 -12.39 -21.64 -1.45
C ALA A 2 -13.09 -20.69 -0.45
N ASN A 3 -13.78 -21.24 0.57
CA ASN A 3 -14.58 -20.45 1.52
C ASN A 3 -13.87 -20.19 2.86
N LEU A 4 -12.60 -20.58 3.02
CA LEU A 4 -11.84 -20.38 4.26
C LEU A 4 -11.00 -19.10 4.17
N THR A 5 -11.05 -18.29 5.23
CA THR A 5 -10.10 -17.19 5.44
C THR A 5 -8.69 -17.73 5.63
N GLU A 6 -7.68 -16.90 5.39
CA GLU A 6 -6.28 -17.28 5.51
C GLU A 6 -5.92 -17.76 6.92
N SER A 7 -6.38 -17.03 7.95
CA SER A 7 -6.26 -17.46 9.36
C SER A 7 -6.85 -18.86 9.61
N LYS A 8 -8.02 -19.18 9.04
CA LYS A 8 -8.62 -20.52 9.17
C LYS A 8 -7.83 -21.60 8.42
N LYS A 9 -7.21 -21.26 7.29
CA LYS A 9 -6.33 -22.19 6.56
C LYS A 9 -5.07 -22.50 7.38
N ARG A 10 -4.43 -21.48 7.96
CA ARG A 10 -3.28 -21.64 8.85
C ARG A 10 -3.62 -22.47 10.07
N ASP A 11 -4.71 -22.14 10.75
CA ASP A 11 -5.18 -22.87 11.93
C ASP A 11 -5.42 -24.35 11.61
N PHE A 12 -6.07 -24.65 10.49
CA PHE A 12 -6.26 -26.02 10.02
C PHE A 12 -4.93 -26.77 9.81
N VAL A 13 -3.96 -26.16 9.13
CA VAL A 13 -2.65 -26.79 8.88
C VAL A 13 -1.90 -27.04 10.19
N SER A 14 -1.89 -26.05 11.10
CA SER A 14 -1.27 -26.17 12.42
C SER A 14 -1.89 -27.30 13.24
N GLN A 15 -3.23 -27.38 13.29
CA GLN A 15 -3.92 -28.45 14.00
C GLN A 15 -3.64 -29.82 13.37
N LEU A 16 -3.60 -29.91 12.03
CA LEU A 16 -3.27 -31.16 11.34
C LEU A 16 -1.85 -31.63 11.66
N ILE A 17 -0.86 -30.73 11.68
CA ILE A 17 0.52 -31.05 12.08
C ILE A 17 0.53 -31.67 13.49
N VAL A 18 -0.16 -31.03 14.45
CA VAL A 18 -0.24 -31.53 15.83
C VAL A 18 -0.88 -32.91 15.90
N ILE A 19 -1.98 -33.13 15.16
CA ILE A 19 -2.65 -34.43 15.09
C ILE A 19 -1.71 -35.50 14.54
N LEU A 20 -0.98 -35.20 13.45
CA LEU A 20 -0.03 -36.14 12.87
C LEU A 20 1.11 -36.48 13.83
N GLN A 21 1.64 -35.49 14.56
CA GLN A 21 2.68 -35.69 15.57
C GLN A 21 2.19 -36.57 16.73
N GLN A 22 1.01 -36.26 17.28
CA GLN A 22 0.44 -36.99 18.43
C GLN A 22 0.05 -38.43 18.08
N ASN A 23 -0.27 -38.71 16.81
CA ASN A 23 -0.74 -40.02 16.36
C ASN A 23 0.30 -40.78 15.51
N SER A 24 1.57 -40.37 15.54
CA SER A 24 2.61 -40.94 14.67
C SER A 24 2.79 -42.44 14.83
N SER A 25 2.71 -42.99 16.05
CA SER A 25 2.79 -44.44 16.29
C SER A 25 1.63 -45.18 15.63
N LEU A 26 0.38 -44.73 15.86
CA LEU A 26 -0.81 -45.32 15.26
C LEU A 26 -0.74 -45.30 13.72
N LEU A 27 -0.26 -44.20 13.14
CA LEU A 27 -0.11 -44.07 11.69
C LEU A 27 0.95 -45.01 11.15
N THR A 28 2.09 -45.13 11.84
CA THR A 28 3.19 -46.04 11.47
C THR A 28 2.75 -47.50 11.55
N ASP A 29 1.99 -47.88 12.60
CA ASP A 29 1.40 -49.21 12.75
C ASP A 29 0.43 -49.56 11.61
N LYS A 30 -0.14 -48.54 10.95
CA LYS A 30 -0.99 -48.67 9.76
C LYS A 30 -0.22 -48.57 8.44
N GLY A 31 1.11 -48.48 8.49
CA GLY A 31 1.97 -48.42 7.31
C GLY A 31 2.16 -47.02 6.72
N PHE A 32 1.81 -45.96 7.45
CA PHE A 32 2.05 -44.57 7.04
C PHE A 32 3.04 -43.89 7.99
N ASP A 33 4.23 -43.54 7.49
CA ASP A 33 5.16 -42.68 8.21
C ASP A 33 4.84 -41.19 7.91
N PRO A 34 4.33 -40.42 8.90
CA PRO A 34 3.96 -39.03 8.69
C PRO A 34 5.16 -38.07 8.70
N THR A 35 6.37 -38.51 9.02
CA THR A 35 7.52 -37.63 9.34
C THR A 35 7.81 -36.64 8.21
N ALA A 36 7.95 -37.13 6.97
CA ALA A 36 8.22 -36.26 5.83
C ALA A 36 7.09 -35.26 5.57
N LYS A 37 5.82 -35.67 5.81
CA LYS A 37 4.66 -34.80 5.60
C LYS A 37 4.59 -33.71 6.67
N ILE A 38 4.87 -34.04 7.93
CA ILE A 38 4.96 -33.06 9.02
C ILE A 38 6.00 -31.99 8.69
N THR A 39 7.21 -32.40 8.31
CA THR A 39 8.29 -31.46 7.94
C THR A 39 7.88 -30.56 6.77
N GLN A 40 7.24 -31.14 5.75
CA GLN A 40 6.74 -30.37 4.61
C GLN A 40 5.73 -29.30 5.05
N LEU A 41 4.71 -29.69 5.81
CA LEU A 41 3.66 -28.76 6.25
C LEU A 41 4.21 -27.65 7.16
N GLN A 42 5.16 -27.97 8.03
CA GLN A 42 5.85 -26.97 8.85
C GLN A 42 6.63 -25.96 7.98
N THR A 43 7.32 -26.45 6.95
CA THR A 43 8.07 -25.60 6.01
C THR A 43 7.13 -24.70 5.20
N GLU A 44 6.02 -25.24 4.72
CA GLU A 44 5.00 -24.49 3.97
C GLU A 44 4.35 -23.40 4.85
N LEU A 45 4.05 -23.71 6.11
CA LEU A 45 3.48 -22.75 7.05
C LEU A 45 4.46 -21.60 7.35
N ALA A 46 5.72 -21.91 7.63
CA ALA A 46 6.76 -20.89 7.83
C ALA A 46 6.96 -20.01 6.59
N THR A 47 6.95 -20.60 5.39
CA THR A 47 7.05 -19.85 4.13
C THR A 47 5.86 -18.90 3.94
N ALA A 48 4.65 -19.33 4.32
CA ALA A 48 3.46 -18.49 4.24
C ALA A 48 3.51 -17.33 5.24
N ASP A 49 4.05 -17.54 6.43
CA ASP A 49 4.23 -16.50 7.46
C ASP A 49 5.29 -15.47 7.02
N ASP A 50 6.41 -15.92 6.47
CA ASP A 50 7.44 -15.03 5.90
C ASP A 50 6.89 -14.19 4.72
N ALA A 51 6.04 -14.79 3.88
CA ALA A 51 5.43 -14.08 2.77
C ALA A 51 4.44 -13.00 3.24
N GLU A 52 3.65 -13.28 4.28
CA GLU A 52 2.78 -12.28 4.91
C GLU A 52 3.60 -11.14 5.54
N GLY A 53 4.69 -11.46 6.22
CA GLY A 53 5.63 -10.46 6.75
C GLY A 53 6.13 -9.50 5.66
N LYS A 54 6.56 -10.03 4.52
CA LYS A 54 7.00 -9.24 3.35
C LYS A 54 5.86 -8.41 2.76
N GLN A 55 4.63 -8.90 2.77
CA GLN A 55 3.47 -8.13 2.30
C GLN A 55 3.23 -6.90 3.19
N LEU A 56 3.35 -7.05 4.51
CA LEU A 56 3.21 -5.94 5.46
C LEU A 56 4.33 -4.91 5.28
N GLU A 57 5.57 -5.36 5.11
CA GLU A 57 6.71 -4.48 4.81
C GLU A 57 6.51 -3.71 3.50
N ALA A 58 6.05 -4.38 2.45
CA ALA A 58 5.77 -3.74 1.17
C ALA A 58 4.64 -2.69 1.28
N ALA A 59 3.60 -2.97 2.07
CA ALA A 59 2.54 -2.01 2.33
C ALA A 59 3.03 -0.77 3.10
N ALA A 60 3.90 -0.97 4.09
CA ALA A 60 4.53 0.13 4.81
C ALA A 60 5.42 0.98 3.88
N ALA A 61 6.27 0.34 3.08
CA ALA A 61 7.13 1.03 2.12
C ALA A 61 6.32 1.83 1.08
N ALA A 62 5.19 1.30 0.60
CA ALA A 62 4.31 2.00 -0.32
C ALA A 62 3.67 3.25 0.32
N LYS A 63 3.29 3.16 1.61
CA LYS A 63 2.76 4.29 2.37
C LYS A 63 3.83 5.39 2.55
N ASP A 64 5.05 5.00 2.90
CA ASP A 64 6.16 5.94 3.07
C ASP A 64 6.53 6.62 1.75
N ALA A 65 6.57 5.87 0.64
CA ALA A 65 6.79 6.42 -0.69
C ALA A 65 5.69 7.42 -1.09
N THR A 66 4.43 7.13 -0.78
CA THR A 66 3.31 8.04 -1.04
C THR A 66 3.45 9.33 -0.23
N LYS A 67 3.83 9.21 1.04
CA LYS A 67 4.07 10.38 1.90
C LYS A 67 5.21 11.23 1.33
N LEU A 68 6.35 10.62 1.01
CA LEU A 68 7.50 11.32 0.44
C LEU A 68 7.14 12.03 -0.88
N ALA A 69 6.36 11.38 -1.75
CA ALA A 69 5.92 11.98 -3.00
C ALA A 69 5.07 13.24 -2.76
N ASN A 70 4.13 13.19 -1.82
CA ASN A 70 3.29 14.34 -1.47
C ASN A 70 4.12 15.45 -0.82
N ASP A 71 4.97 15.13 0.16
CA ASP A 71 5.84 16.10 0.82
C ASP A 71 6.77 16.81 -0.20
N THR A 72 7.30 16.06 -1.18
CA THR A 72 8.13 16.62 -2.25
C THR A 72 7.33 17.51 -3.21
N LEU A 73 6.09 17.13 -3.53
CA LEU A 73 5.21 17.95 -4.35
C LEU A 73 4.82 19.26 -3.65
N ASP A 74 4.61 19.24 -2.34
CA ASP A 74 4.31 20.43 -1.55
C ASP A 74 5.49 21.41 -1.52
N VAL A 75 6.72 20.90 -1.38
CA VAL A 75 7.95 21.70 -1.51
C VAL A 75 8.04 22.29 -2.91
N ALA A 76 7.88 21.48 -3.96
CA ALA A 76 7.92 21.94 -5.34
C ALA A 76 6.85 23.01 -5.63
N TYR A 77 5.64 22.85 -5.06
CA TYR A 77 4.58 23.85 -5.17
C TYR A 77 4.94 25.15 -4.46
N THR A 78 5.54 25.06 -3.28
CA THR A 78 6.01 26.22 -2.51
C THR A 78 7.08 26.99 -3.28
N ASP A 79 8.07 26.30 -3.82
CA ASP A 79 9.16 26.88 -4.62
C ASP A 79 8.62 27.51 -5.92
N CYS A 80 7.69 26.83 -6.58
CA CYS A 80 6.99 27.37 -7.75
C CYS A 80 6.26 28.67 -7.38
N SER A 81 5.54 28.68 -6.26
CA SER A 81 4.82 29.86 -5.80
C SER A 81 5.75 31.02 -5.47
N ALA A 82 6.89 30.77 -4.82
CA ALA A 82 7.92 31.78 -4.56
C ALA A 82 8.51 32.34 -5.87
N THR A 83 8.71 31.48 -6.87
CA THR A 83 9.18 31.90 -8.21
C THR A 83 8.18 32.82 -8.90
N VAL A 84 6.88 32.53 -8.80
CA VAL A 84 5.83 33.42 -9.34
C VAL A 84 5.87 34.79 -8.66
N ASP A 85 6.12 34.84 -7.35
CA ASP A 85 6.23 36.10 -6.62
C ASP A 85 7.47 36.92 -7.05
N LEU A 86 8.61 36.25 -7.29
CA LEU A 86 9.80 36.89 -7.85
C LEU A 86 9.55 37.47 -9.25
N ILE A 87 8.93 36.70 -10.15
CA ILE A 87 8.57 37.17 -11.50
C ILE A 87 7.61 38.37 -11.41
N THR A 88 6.63 38.31 -10.49
CA THR A 88 5.68 39.40 -10.25
C THR A 88 6.39 40.67 -9.74
N GLY A 89 7.40 40.51 -8.87
CA GLY A 89 8.21 41.62 -8.39
C GLY A 89 9.04 42.27 -9.49
N LEU A 90 9.58 41.48 -10.42
CA LEU A 90 10.41 41.95 -11.52
C LEU A 90 9.62 42.66 -12.64
N LEU A 91 8.53 42.04 -13.11
CA LEU A 91 7.77 42.53 -14.27
C LEU A 91 6.59 43.43 -13.90
N GLY A 92 6.20 43.41 -12.63
CA GLY A 92 5.02 44.12 -12.14
C GLY A 92 3.72 43.33 -12.33
N LYS A 93 2.73 43.62 -11.48
CA LYS A 93 1.51 42.82 -11.34
C LYS A 93 0.60 42.79 -12.57
N LYS A 94 0.75 43.73 -13.51
CA LYS A 94 -0.08 43.91 -14.70
C LYS A 94 0.57 43.38 -15.98
N ASP A 95 1.79 42.84 -15.89
CA ASP A 95 2.45 42.26 -17.05
C ASP A 95 1.68 41.04 -17.57
N ASN A 96 1.56 40.92 -18.89
CA ASN A 96 0.78 39.85 -19.52
C ASN A 96 1.29 38.45 -19.14
N LEU A 97 2.61 38.26 -19.00
CA LEU A 97 3.19 36.98 -18.61
C LEU A 97 2.80 36.63 -17.17
N VAL A 98 2.84 37.60 -16.26
CA VAL A 98 2.40 37.41 -14.85
C VAL A 98 0.92 37.04 -14.78
N LEU A 99 0.07 37.64 -15.62
CA LEU A 99 -1.35 37.31 -15.69
C LEU A 99 -1.60 35.89 -16.19
N GLU A 100 -0.88 35.43 -17.22
CA GLU A 100 -0.98 34.05 -17.72
C GLU A 100 -0.52 33.03 -16.67
N ILE A 101 0.61 33.26 -16.01
CA ILE A 101 1.12 32.37 -14.95
C ILE A 101 0.10 32.23 -13.80
N LYS A 102 -0.56 33.34 -13.41
CA LYS A 102 -1.59 33.32 -12.36
C LYS A 102 -2.84 32.54 -12.76
N LYS A 103 -3.19 32.49 -14.06
CA LYS A 103 -4.33 31.68 -14.53
C LYS A 103 -4.08 30.20 -14.27
N LEU A 104 -2.86 29.71 -14.45
CA LEU A 104 -2.49 28.30 -14.19
C LEU A 104 -2.75 27.87 -12.74
N ARG A 105 -2.62 28.78 -11.77
CA ARG A 105 -2.90 28.51 -10.35
C ARG A 105 -4.39 28.39 -10.03
N ASN A 106 -5.26 28.98 -10.86
CA ASN A 106 -6.70 29.11 -10.60
C ASN A 106 -7.57 28.11 -11.39
N THR A 107 -6.98 27.24 -12.21
CA THR A 107 -7.70 26.26 -13.05
C THR A 107 -8.44 25.17 -12.26
N GLY A 108 -8.16 25.02 -10.96
CA GLY A 108 -8.83 24.05 -10.07
C GLY A 108 -10.04 24.57 -9.29
N ARG A 109 -10.37 25.88 -9.36
CA ARG A 109 -11.57 26.40 -8.69
C ARG A 109 -12.77 26.17 -9.62
N PRO A 110 -13.82 25.42 -9.22
CA PRO A 110 -15.06 25.43 -9.99
C PRO A 110 -15.53 26.88 -10.05
N SER A 111 -15.64 27.42 -11.26
CA SER A 111 -16.21 28.74 -11.47
C SER A 111 -17.60 28.74 -10.83
N LYS A 112 -17.85 29.64 -9.88
CA LYS A 112 -19.21 29.86 -9.36
C LYS A 112 -20.10 30.12 -10.56
N LYS A 113 -20.96 29.17 -10.93
CA LYS A 113 -22.03 29.40 -11.91
C LYS A 113 -22.86 30.55 -11.36
N VAL A 114 -22.83 31.68 -12.06
CA VAL A 114 -23.72 32.81 -11.79
C VAL A 114 -25.13 32.32 -12.12
N PRO A 115 -26.13 32.46 -11.22
CA PRO A 115 -27.48 32.06 -11.53
C PRO A 115 -28.00 32.97 -12.64
N VAL A 116 -28.48 32.35 -13.73
CA VAL A 116 -29.21 33.02 -14.79
C VAL A 116 -30.59 33.36 -14.20
N THR A 117 -30.82 34.63 -13.87
CA THR A 117 -32.17 35.15 -13.66
C THR A 117 -32.84 35.30 -15.01
N GLU A 118 -34.00 34.65 -15.14
CA GLU A 118 -34.96 34.79 -16.24
C GLU A 118 -35.43 36.23 -16.46
#